data_AF-A0A0J9WIJ3-F1
#
_entry.id   AF-A0A0J9WIJ3-F1
#
_cell.length_a   1.000
_cell.length_b   1.000
_cell.length_c   1.000
_cell.angle_alpha   90.00
_cell.angle_beta   90.00
_cell.angle_gamma   90.00
#
_symmetry.space_group_name_H-M   'P 1'
#
loop_
_entity.id
_entity.type
_entity.pdbx_description
1 polymer ?
#
loop_
_entity_poly.entity_id
_entity_poly.type
_entity_poly.pdbx_seq_one_letter_code
_entity_poly.pdbx_strand_id
1 'polypeptide(L)'
;MESAFKKGWAPYPKKLEQAIREKFPALELSFQDLISMMSSIERMSVNKIRTHIEDLSREASEVTMDAKAFLMREMKPIFDDGLMITGTGSYAKRRAHNVSGVEGQSDTMCYQMTDCLNEKLEEKKRETRTRLDLVILESIKNLKERVDSLIDNLIDNSPADSGLKQKKTELQGHVRANLRDWEQKWQQQVATDEDANSEPDSDQGSDGEDDDDSYNDLAELLGDDEME
;
A
#
# COMPACT_ATOMS: atom_id res chain seq x y z
N MET A 1 4.52 5.18 2.79
CA MET A 1 3.93 4.17 3.69
C MET A 1 4.10 4.53 5.17
N GLU A 2 5.31 4.81 5.67
CA GLU A 2 5.52 5.18 7.09
C GLU A 2 4.69 6.40 7.54
N SER A 3 4.61 7.47 6.73
CA SER A 3 3.77 8.65 7.04
C SER A 3 2.28 8.30 7.12
N ALA A 4 1.78 7.45 6.21
CA ALA A 4 0.40 7.00 6.19
C ALA A 4 0.07 6.14 7.43
N PHE A 5 0.99 5.24 7.82
CA PHE A 5 0.89 4.51 9.09
C PHE A 5 0.79 5.46 10.27
N LYS A 6 1.70 6.43 10.39
CA LYS A 6 1.67 7.40 11.50
C LYS A 6 0.35 8.17 11.55
N LYS A 7 -0.20 8.54 10.39
CA LYS A 7 -1.52 9.22 10.29
C LYS A 7 -2.66 8.32 10.81
N GLY A 8 -2.68 7.03 10.46
CA GLY A 8 -3.70 6.09 10.94
C GLY A 8 -3.50 5.64 12.39
N TRP A 9 -2.25 5.55 12.84
CA TRP A 9 -1.88 5.14 14.20
C TRP A 9 -2.10 6.25 15.22
N ALA A 10 -1.54 7.45 15.00
CA ALA A 10 -1.44 8.51 16.01
C ALA A 10 -2.76 8.93 16.69
N PRO A 11 -3.93 8.94 16.01
CA PRO A 11 -5.20 9.28 16.66
C PRO A 11 -5.57 8.34 17.82
N TYR A 12 -5.32 7.04 17.67
CA TYR A 12 -5.77 6.03 18.64
C TYR A 12 -5.06 6.15 20.00
N PRO A 13 -3.71 6.13 20.09
CA PRO A 13 -3.01 6.30 21.36
C PRO A 13 -3.30 7.64 22.03
N LYS A 14 -3.40 8.73 21.25
CA LYS A 14 -3.71 10.07 21.78
C LYS A 14 -5.09 10.12 22.44
N LYS A 15 -6.09 9.51 21.81
CA LYS A 15 -7.46 9.49 22.33
C LYS A 15 -7.62 8.53 23.51
N LEU A 16 -6.88 7.41 23.48
CA LEU A 16 -6.79 6.49 24.62
C LEU A 16 -6.21 7.20 25.85
N GLU A 17 -5.08 7.90 25.69
CA GLU A 17 -4.47 8.70 26.77
C GLU A 17 -5.46 9.72 27.35
N GLN A 18 -6.18 10.44 26.49
CA GLN A 18 -7.21 11.39 26.90
C GLN A 18 -8.33 10.72 27.71
N ALA A 19 -8.86 9.59 27.23
CA ALA A 19 -9.94 8.87 27.89
C ALA A 19 -9.53 8.38 29.29
N ILE A 20 -8.30 7.91 29.43
CA ILE A 20 -7.73 7.50 30.71
C ILE A 20 -7.61 8.70 31.65
N ARG A 21 -7.08 9.83 31.20
CA ARG A 21 -6.95 11.05 32.03
C ARG A 21 -8.31 11.54 32.53
N GLU A 22 -9.34 11.47 31.69
CA GLU A 22 -10.69 11.91 32.01
C GLU A 22 -11.44 10.94 32.94
N LYS A 23 -11.32 9.63 32.71
CA LYS A 23 -12.09 8.60 33.42
C LYS A 23 -11.37 8.07 34.66
N PHE A 24 -10.05 8.06 34.65
CA PHE A 24 -9.20 7.45 35.66
C PHE A 24 -7.99 8.34 36.00
N PRO A 25 -8.19 9.58 36.47
CA PRO A 25 -7.09 10.50 36.77
C PRO A 25 -6.10 9.94 37.81
N ALA A 26 -6.58 9.12 38.75
CA ALA A 26 -5.73 8.46 39.74
C ALA A 26 -4.75 7.43 39.14
N LEU A 27 -4.98 6.96 37.92
CA LEU A 27 -4.10 6.03 37.21
C LEU A 27 -3.11 6.75 36.29
N GLU A 28 -3.19 8.08 36.13
CA GLU A 28 -2.42 8.84 35.14
C GLU A 28 -0.90 8.58 35.21
N LEU A 29 -0.32 8.56 36.43
CA LEU A 29 1.10 8.27 36.63
C LEU A 29 1.47 6.83 36.24
N SER A 30 0.56 5.87 36.43
CA SER A 30 0.75 4.49 35.99
C SER A 30 0.66 4.34 34.47
N PHE A 31 0.04 5.30 33.79
CA PHE A 31 -0.05 5.37 32.34
C PHE A 31 1.15 6.09 31.68
N GLN A 32 2.10 6.63 32.44
CA GLN A 32 3.37 7.10 31.88
C GLN A 32 4.14 5.96 31.19
N ASP A 33 4.07 4.75 31.75
CA ASP A 33 4.63 3.53 31.13
C ASP A 33 3.92 3.18 29.81
N LEU A 34 2.65 3.57 29.66
CA LEU A 34 1.89 3.41 28.42
C LEU A 34 2.50 4.24 27.28
N ILE A 35 3.00 5.45 27.55
CA ILE A 35 3.65 6.30 26.53
C ILE A 35 4.91 5.62 25.98
N SER A 36 5.70 5.02 26.86
CA SER A 36 6.88 4.24 26.48
C SER A 36 6.49 3.00 25.65
N MET A 37 5.39 2.33 26.02
CA MET A 37 4.85 1.19 25.27
C MET A 37 4.32 1.60 23.88
N MET A 38 3.58 2.70 23.77
CA MET A 38 3.09 3.23 22.48
C MET A 38 4.25 3.54 21.54
N SER A 39 5.31 4.17 22.05
CA SER A 39 6.52 4.50 21.29
C SER A 39 7.27 3.26 20.83
N SER A 40 7.26 2.19 21.63
CA SER A 40 7.85 0.90 21.28
C SER A 40 7.05 0.21 20.18
N ILE A 41 5.71 0.18 20.29
CA ILE A 41 4.82 -0.40 19.27
C ILE A 41 4.98 0.37 17.95
N GLU A 42 4.95 1.70 17.98
CA GLU A 42 5.15 2.52 16.78
C GLU A 42 6.46 2.16 16.07
N ARG A 43 7.56 2.05 16.82
CA ARG A 43 8.88 1.70 16.27
C ARG A 43 8.89 0.30 15.64
N MET A 44 8.30 -0.68 16.32
CA MET A 44 8.20 -2.04 15.79
C MET A 44 7.38 -2.08 14.49
N SER A 45 6.28 -1.35 14.44
CA SER A 45 5.42 -1.28 13.25
C SER A 45 6.07 -0.52 12.10
N VAL A 46 6.80 0.56 12.37
CA VAL A 46 7.64 1.24 11.37
C VAL A 46 8.69 0.29 10.78
N ASN A 47 9.32 -0.55 11.60
CA ASN A 47 10.27 -1.54 11.10
C ASN A 47 9.59 -2.60 10.21
N LYS A 48 8.40 -3.10 10.59
CA LYS A 48 7.61 -3.99 9.72
C LYS A 48 7.27 -3.35 8.37
N ILE A 49 6.87 -2.08 8.39
CA ILE A 49 6.60 -1.30 7.17
C ILE A 49 7.85 -1.20 6.30
N ARG A 50 9.02 -0.98 6.89
CA ARG A 50 10.28 -0.93 6.14
C ARG A 50 10.56 -2.27 5.46
N THR A 51 10.39 -3.39 6.15
CA THR A 51 10.50 -4.73 5.55
C THR A 51 9.51 -4.92 4.39
N HIS A 52 8.27 -4.46 4.53
CA HIS A 52 7.32 -4.51 3.42
C HIS A 52 7.71 -3.64 2.21
N ILE A 53 8.35 -2.49 2.44
CA ILE A 53 8.90 -1.65 1.35
C ILE A 53 10.05 -2.37 0.65
N GLU A 54 10.92 -3.06 1.39
CA GLU A 54 12.00 -3.87 0.83
C GLU A 54 11.43 -5.02 -0.01
N ASP A 55 10.41 -5.71 0.49
CA ASP A 55 9.70 -6.77 -0.23
C ASP A 55 9.07 -6.25 -1.52
N LEU A 56 8.37 -5.11 -1.47
CA LEU A 56 7.80 -4.46 -2.66
C LEU A 56 8.87 -4.07 -3.69
N SER A 57 10.03 -3.61 -3.22
CA SER A 57 11.14 -3.26 -4.11
C SER A 57 11.69 -4.49 -4.83
N ARG A 58 11.73 -5.65 -4.15
CA ARG A 58 12.08 -6.93 -4.74
C ARG A 58 11.02 -7.41 -5.74
N GLU A 59 9.75 -7.37 -5.36
CA GLU A 59 8.62 -7.76 -6.21
C GLU A 59 8.53 -6.89 -7.49
N ALA A 60 8.81 -5.58 -7.40
CA ALA A 60 8.85 -4.69 -8.56
C ALA A 60 9.92 -5.08 -9.59
N SER A 61 11.04 -5.66 -9.14
CA SER A 61 12.07 -6.20 -10.04
C SER A 61 11.56 -7.40 -10.86
N GLU A 62 10.68 -8.21 -10.28
CA GLU A 62 10.09 -9.39 -10.95
C GLU A 62 9.11 -9.00 -12.07
N VAL A 63 8.36 -7.91 -11.89
CA VAL A 63 7.42 -7.38 -12.90
C VAL A 63 8.13 -7.06 -14.24
N THR A 64 9.40 -6.64 -14.18
CA THR A 64 10.21 -6.39 -15.39
C THR A 64 10.51 -7.68 -16.15
N MET A 65 10.64 -8.81 -15.45
CA MET A 65 10.82 -10.13 -16.09
C MET A 65 9.54 -10.62 -16.78
N ASP A 66 8.37 -10.27 -16.25
CA ASP A 66 7.09 -10.63 -16.86
C ASP A 66 6.83 -9.89 -18.17
N ALA A 67 7.17 -8.59 -18.25
CA ALA A 67 7.08 -7.82 -19.49
C ALA A 67 7.93 -8.42 -20.62
N LYS A 68 9.15 -8.86 -20.29
CA LYS A 68 10.01 -9.59 -21.22
C LYS A 68 9.37 -10.91 -21.66
N ALA A 69 8.84 -11.69 -20.73
CA ALA A 69 8.18 -12.96 -21.05
C ALA A 69 6.96 -12.76 -21.97
N PHE A 70 6.19 -11.70 -21.74
CA PHE A 70 5.09 -11.27 -22.59
C PHE A 70 5.58 -10.97 -24.02
N LEU A 71 6.54 -10.06 -24.20
CA LEU A 71 7.07 -9.72 -25.52
C LEU A 71 7.66 -10.93 -26.25
N MET A 72 8.39 -11.80 -25.54
CA MET A 72 8.92 -13.03 -26.14
C MET A 72 7.81 -13.97 -26.61
N ARG A 73 6.70 -14.06 -25.88
CA ARG A 73 5.54 -14.87 -26.26
C ARG A 73 4.84 -14.28 -27.49
N GLU A 74 4.62 -12.97 -27.53
CA GLU A 74 3.96 -12.30 -28.66
C GLU A 74 4.83 -12.31 -29.93
N MET A 75 6.16 -12.17 -29.79
CA MET A 75 7.06 -12.17 -30.94
C MET A 75 7.34 -13.57 -31.50
N LYS A 76 7.22 -14.61 -30.68
CA LYS A 76 7.58 -15.98 -31.07
C LYS A 76 6.91 -16.48 -32.37
N PRO A 77 5.59 -16.30 -32.60
CA PRO A 77 4.94 -16.70 -33.84
C PRO A 77 5.57 -16.07 -35.09
N ILE A 78 5.95 -14.79 -35.02
CA ILE A 78 6.58 -14.07 -36.14
C ILE A 78 7.89 -14.76 -36.54
N PHE A 79 8.69 -15.15 -35.55
CA PHE A 79 9.96 -15.84 -35.78
C PHE A 79 9.76 -17.29 -36.22
N ASP A 80 8.78 -18.00 -35.65
CA ASP A 80 8.44 -19.38 -36.03
C ASP A 80 7.96 -19.46 -37.49
N ASP A 81 7.12 -18.51 -37.93
CA ASP A 81 6.66 -18.40 -39.33
C ASP A 81 7.82 -18.05 -40.28
N GLY A 82 8.70 -17.15 -39.86
CA GLY A 82 9.92 -16.82 -40.60
C GLY A 82 10.82 -18.04 -40.79
N LEU A 83 10.94 -18.93 -39.80
CA LEU A 83 11.75 -20.15 -39.91
C LEU A 83 11.26 -21.11 -40.98
N MET A 84 9.96 -21.08 -41.33
CA MET A 84 9.39 -21.92 -42.38
C MET A 84 9.79 -21.49 -43.80
N ILE A 85 10.35 -20.29 -43.97
CA ILE A 85 10.81 -19.77 -45.27
C ILE A 85 12.15 -20.41 -45.65
N THR A 86 12.16 -21.20 -46.73
CA THR A 86 13.34 -21.94 -47.22
C THR A 86 13.64 -21.65 -48.69
N GLY A 87 14.77 -22.15 -49.21
CA GLY A 87 15.20 -22.00 -50.61
C GLY A 87 16.13 -20.82 -50.90
N THR A 88 16.35 -20.54 -52.20
CA THR A 88 17.26 -19.48 -52.66
C THR A 88 16.76 -18.08 -52.26
N GLY A 89 17.64 -17.27 -51.69
CA GLY A 89 17.30 -15.94 -51.17
C GLY A 89 16.46 -15.97 -49.87
N SER A 90 16.30 -17.13 -49.25
CA SER A 90 15.54 -17.31 -48.00
C SER A 90 16.00 -16.39 -46.87
N TYR A 91 17.30 -16.09 -46.76
CA TYR A 91 17.79 -15.15 -45.74
C TYR A 91 17.16 -13.76 -45.87
N ALA A 92 17.18 -13.17 -47.07
CA ALA A 92 16.60 -11.85 -47.32
C ALA A 92 15.07 -11.86 -47.08
N LYS A 93 14.39 -12.92 -47.52
CA LYS A 93 12.95 -13.10 -47.31
C LYS A 93 12.59 -13.25 -45.84
N ARG A 94 13.35 -14.01 -45.05
CA ARG A 94 13.18 -14.15 -43.59
C ARG A 94 13.38 -12.84 -42.87
N ARG A 95 14.43 -12.08 -43.23
CA ARG A 95 14.67 -10.76 -42.65
C ARG A 95 13.49 -9.81 -42.94
N ALA A 96 13.05 -9.73 -44.19
CA ALA A 96 11.91 -8.88 -44.56
C ALA A 96 10.62 -9.29 -43.84
N HIS A 97 10.33 -10.58 -43.75
CA HIS A 97 9.19 -11.12 -43.00
C HIS A 97 9.22 -10.72 -41.53
N ASN A 98 10.33 -10.98 -40.84
CA ASN A 98 10.43 -10.73 -39.40
C ASN A 98 10.38 -9.23 -39.09
N VAL A 99 11.04 -8.40 -39.90
CA VAL A 99 11.00 -6.93 -39.74
C VAL A 99 9.56 -6.44 -39.94
N SER A 100 8.91 -6.81 -41.05
CA SER A 100 7.53 -6.39 -41.33
C SER A 100 6.53 -6.90 -40.29
N GLY A 101 6.72 -8.13 -39.78
CA GLY A 101 5.86 -8.70 -38.74
C GLY A 101 6.00 -7.98 -37.41
N VAL A 102 7.24 -7.67 -37.00
CA VAL A 102 7.49 -6.93 -35.75
C VAL A 102 7.02 -5.47 -35.87
N GLU A 103 7.35 -4.77 -36.95
CA GLU A 103 6.90 -3.39 -37.18
C GLU A 103 5.37 -3.30 -37.26
N GLY A 104 4.71 -4.25 -37.93
CA GLY A 104 3.25 -4.27 -38.05
C GLY A 104 2.50 -4.56 -36.75
N GLN A 105 3.19 -5.04 -35.72
CA GLN A 105 2.59 -5.42 -34.43
C GLN A 105 3.24 -4.73 -33.23
N SER A 106 4.28 -3.91 -33.40
CA SER A 106 5.06 -3.34 -32.28
C SER A 106 4.18 -2.51 -31.37
N ASP A 107 3.34 -1.66 -31.94
CA ASP A 107 2.51 -0.73 -31.18
C ASP A 107 1.48 -1.50 -30.36
N THR A 108 0.81 -2.49 -30.99
CA THR A 108 -0.15 -3.36 -30.31
C THR A 108 0.51 -4.14 -29.17
N MET A 109 1.68 -4.74 -29.40
CA MET A 109 2.42 -5.46 -28.36
C MET A 109 2.85 -4.53 -27.20
N CYS A 110 3.29 -3.31 -27.52
CA CYS A 110 3.68 -2.31 -26.52
C CYS A 110 2.49 -1.82 -25.69
N TYR A 111 1.35 -1.54 -26.32
CA TYR A 111 0.12 -1.15 -25.60
C TYR A 111 -0.36 -2.26 -24.66
N GLN A 112 -0.50 -3.49 -25.16
CA GLN A 112 -0.92 -4.62 -24.33
C GLN A 112 0.05 -4.93 -23.19
N MET A 113 1.36 -4.77 -23.42
CA MET A 113 2.36 -4.89 -22.36
C MET A 113 2.17 -3.79 -21.31
N THR A 114 1.89 -2.57 -21.73
CA THR A 114 1.66 -1.42 -20.84
C THR A 114 0.40 -1.61 -20.01
N ASP A 115 -0.69 -2.09 -20.61
CA ASP A 115 -1.94 -2.41 -19.92
C ASP A 115 -1.70 -3.49 -18.85
N CYS A 116 -1.01 -4.57 -19.21
CA CYS A 116 -0.65 -5.64 -18.27
C CYS A 116 0.21 -5.13 -17.11
N LEU A 117 1.17 -4.24 -17.38
CA LEU A 117 1.99 -3.60 -16.35
C LEU A 117 1.14 -2.70 -15.44
N ASN A 118 0.20 -1.96 -16.01
CA ASN A 118 -0.70 -1.08 -15.27
C ASN A 118 -1.65 -1.87 -14.36
N GLU A 119 -2.25 -2.94 -14.86
CA GLU A 119 -3.09 -3.85 -14.05
C GLU A 119 -2.32 -4.42 -12.86
N LYS A 120 -1.08 -4.89 -13.09
CA LYS A 120 -0.22 -5.40 -12.01
C LYS A 120 0.17 -4.31 -11.01
N LEU A 121 0.40 -3.09 -11.49
CA LEU A 121 0.68 -1.95 -10.62
C LEU A 121 -0.51 -1.64 -9.71
N GLU A 122 -1.73 -1.63 -10.25
CA GLU A 122 -2.95 -1.41 -9.46
C GLU A 122 -3.21 -2.54 -8.46
N GLU A 123 -3.00 -3.79 -8.86
CA GLU A 123 -3.02 -4.95 -7.97
C GLU A 123 -2.07 -4.75 -6.77
N LYS A 124 -0.82 -4.33 -7.05
CA LYS A 124 0.20 -4.10 -6.03
C LYS A 124 -0.09 -2.89 -5.14
N LYS A 125 -0.67 -1.82 -5.69
CA LYS A 125 -1.15 -0.67 -4.90
C LYS A 125 -2.22 -1.11 -3.90
N ARG A 126 -3.19 -1.91 -4.34
CA ARG A 126 -4.26 -2.44 -3.48
C ARG A 126 -3.71 -3.33 -2.39
N GLU A 127 -2.85 -4.29 -2.75
CA GLU A 127 -2.18 -5.18 -1.80
C GLU A 127 -1.39 -4.38 -0.75
N THR A 128 -0.67 -3.34 -1.19
CA THR A 128 0.09 -2.46 -0.31
C THR A 128 -0.79 -1.73 0.71
N ARG A 129 -1.96 -1.23 0.28
CA ARG A 129 -2.94 -0.62 1.19
C ARG A 129 -3.43 -1.64 2.22
N THR A 130 -3.83 -2.83 1.78
CA THR A 130 -4.26 -3.90 2.69
C THR A 130 -3.18 -4.27 3.71
N ARG A 131 -1.91 -4.39 3.29
CA ARG A 131 -0.79 -4.66 4.20
C ARG A 131 -0.62 -3.54 5.24
N LEU A 132 -0.75 -2.28 4.82
CA LEU A 132 -0.68 -1.13 5.73
C LEU A 132 -1.81 -1.16 6.78
N ASP A 133 -3.04 -1.42 6.35
CA ASP A 133 -4.21 -1.49 7.24
C ASP A 133 -4.04 -2.62 8.27
N LEU A 134 -3.54 -3.78 7.85
CA LEU A 134 -3.23 -4.89 8.77
C LEU A 134 -2.19 -4.49 9.81
N VAL A 135 -1.12 -3.77 9.44
CA VAL A 135 -0.12 -3.29 10.40
C VAL A 135 -0.74 -2.31 11.41
N ILE A 136 -1.64 -1.42 10.97
CA ILE A 136 -2.36 -0.50 11.86
C ILE A 136 -3.23 -1.29 12.85
N LEU A 137 -4.05 -2.22 12.35
CA LEU A 137 -4.93 -3.04 13.17
C LEU A 137 -4.17 -3.90 14.17
N GLU A 138 -3.06 -4.52 13.75
CA GLU A 138 -2.20 -5.31 14.64
C GLU A 138 -1.55 -4.43 15.73
N SER A 139 -1.12 -3.23 15.38
CA SER A 139 -0.56 -2.27 16.34
C SER A 139 -1.58 -1.87 17.39
N ILE A 140 -2.81 -1.58 16.97
CA ILE A 140 -3.93 -1.26 17.85
C ILE A 140 -4.23 -2.44 18.78
N LYS A 141 -4.32 -3.65 18.23
CA LYS A 141 -4.54 -4.88 19.00
C LYS A 141 -3.46 -5.10 20.06
N ASN A 142 -2.18 -4.95 19.70
CA ASN A 142 -1.06 -5.08 20.63
C ASN A 142 -1.16 -4.06 21.76
N LEU A 143 -1.52 -2.80 21.45
CA LEU A 143 -1.71 -1.78 22.48
C LEU A 143 -2.85 -2.14 23.44
N LYS A 144 -3.97 -2.69 22.96
CA LYS A 144 -5.05 -3.17 23.83
C LYS A 144 -4.58 -4.25 24.79
N GLU A 145 -3.88 -5.27 24.29
CA GLU A 145 -3.36 -6.38 25.09
C GLU A 145 -2.39 -5.87 26.17
N ARG A 146 -1.58 -4.85 25.84
CA ARG A 146 -0.68 -4.18 26.78
C ARG A 146 -1.43 -3.37 27.85
N VAL A 147 -2.50 -2.66 27.47
CA VAL A 147 -3.37 -1.94 28.41
C VAL A 147 -4.04 -2.93 29.37
N ASP A 148 -4.60 -4.03 28.86
CA ASP A 148 -5.20 -5.07 29.69
C ASP A 148 -4.20 -5.66 30.67
N SER A 149 -2.98 -5.97 30.20
CA SER A 149 -1.88 -6.46 31.04
C SER A 149 -1.47 -5.45 32.12
N LEU A 150 -1.51 -4.15 31.81
CA LEU A 150 -1.22 -3.09 32.77
C LEU A 150 -2.31 -3.01 33.85
N ILE A 151 -3.59 -3.11 33.46
CA ILE A 151 -4.73 -3.14 34.38
C ILE A 151 -4.63 -4.35 35.32
N ASP A 152 -4.27 -5.52 34.79
CA ASP A 152 -4.03 -6.71 35.60
C ASP A 152 -2.90 -6.47 36.61
N ASN A 153 -1.74 -5.99 36.14
CA ASN A 153 -0.58 -5.75 37.00
C ASN A 153 -0.82 -4.68 38.09
N LEU A 154 -1.54 -3.60 37.78
CA LEU A 154 -1.83 -2.54 38.74
C LEU A 154 -2.75 -3.01 39.87
N ILE A 155 -3.67 -3.93 39.55
CA ILE A 155 -4.71 -4.35 40.49
C ILE A 155 -4.30 -5.64 41.22
N ASP A 156 -3.62 -6.58 40.57
CA ASP A 156 -3.20 -7.85 41.15
C ASP A 156 -2.02 -7.69 42.13
N ASN A 157 -1.08 -6.78 41.86
CA ASN A 157 0.11 -6.59 42.71
C ASN A 157 -0.14 -5.77 43.99
N SER A 158 -1.34 -5.23 44.18
CA SER A 158 -1.68 -4.57 45.44
C SER A 158 -1.87 -5.63 46.55
N PRO A 159 -1.38 -5.46 47.78
CA PRO A 159 -1.68 -6.38 48.87
C PRO A 159 -3.18 -6.33 49.20
N ALA A 160 -3.86 -7.48 49.21
CA ALA A 160 -5.30 -7.55 49.48
C ALA A 160 -5.66 -8.78 50.33
N ASP A 161 -6.36 -8.53 51.43
CA ASP A 161 -7.09 -9.57 52.17
C ASP A 161 -8.24 -10.13 51.31
N SER A 162 -8.78 -11.29 51.68
CA SER A 162 -9.82 -12.00 50.90
C SER A 162 -11.03 -11.13 50.52
N GLY A 163 -11.43 -10.17 51.36
CA GLY A 163 -12.51 -9.22 51.08
C GLY A 163 -12.16 -8.08 50.11
N LEU A 164 -10.87 -7.77 49.92
CA LEU A 164 -10.40 -6.78 48.95
C LEU A 164 -10.21 -7.38 47.55
N LYS A 165 -9.99 -8.70 47.46
CA LYS A 165 -9.83 -9.41 46.19
C LYS A 165 -11.07 -9.28 45.28
N GLN A 166 -12.27 -9.39 45.85
CA GLN A 166 -13.51 -9.21 45.09
C GLN A 166 -13.65 -7.77 44.56
N LYS A 167 -13.41 -6.76 45.41
CA LYS A 167 -13.47 -5.33 45.02
C LYS A 167 -12.47 -4.99 43.92
N LYS A 168 -11.31 -5.66 43.92
CA LYS A 168 -10.29 -5.53 42.86
C LYS A 168 -10.75 -6.09 41.53
N THR A 169 -11.34 -7.29 41.52
CA THR A 169 -11.90 -7.87 40.30
C THR A 169 -13.06 -7.03 39.76
N GLU A 170 -13.91 -6.49 40.64
CA GLU A 170 -14.98 -5.55 40.27
C GLU A 170 -14.41 -4.26 39.65
N LEU A 171 -13.33 -3.71 40.23
CA LEU A 171 -12.64 -2.55 39.69
C LEU A 171 -12.01 -2.83 38.30
N GLN A 172 -11.32 -3.97 38.13
CA GLN A 172 -10.81 -4.42 36.83
C GLN A 172 -11.93 -4.49 35.79
N GLY A 173 -13.05 -5.10 36.15
CA GLY A 173 -14.23 -5.19 35.29
C GLY A 173 -14.78 -3.82 34.91
N HIS A 174 -14.84 -2.89 35.86
CA HIS A 174 -15.34 -1.53 35.64
C HIS A 174 -14.42 -0.71 34.72
N VAL A 175 -13.09 -0.79 34.91
CA VAL A 175 -12.11 -0.11 34.04
C VAL A 175 -12.23 -0.66 32.61
N ARG A 176 -12.27 -1.98 32.44
CA ARG A 176 -12.42 -2.63 31.12
C ARG A 176 -13.74 -2.29 30.45
N ALA A 177 -14.84 -2.22 31.20
CA ALA A 177 -16.14 -1.83 30.66
C ALA A 177 -16.09 -0.40 30.11
N ASN A 178 -15.55 0.56 30.89
CA ASN A 178 -15.43 1.95 30.45
C ASN A 178 -14.52 2.11 29.22
N LEU A 179 -13.39 1.39 29.16
CA LEU A 179 -12.50 1.44 28.00
C LEU A 179 -13.16 0.85 26.74
N ARG A 180 -13.90 -0.26 26.88
CA ARG A 180 -14.68 -0.83 25.76
C ARG A 180 -15.79 0.10 25.28
N ASP A 181 -16.54 0.69 26.20
CA ASP A 181 -17.58 1.67 25.87
C ASP A 181 -17.00 2.91 25.17
N TRP A 182 -15.84 3.40 25.63
CA TRP A 182 -15.13 4.49 24.97
C TRP A 182 -14.70 4.09 23.56
N GLU A 183 -14.11 2.91 23.39
CA GLU A 183 -13.63 2.45 22.09
C GLU A 183 -14.77 2.26 21.10
N GLN A 184 -15.91 1.72 21.52
CA GLN A 184 -17.08 1.56 20.67
C GLN A 184 -17.57 2.92 20.15
N LYS A 185 -17.62 3.94 21.02
CA LYS A 185 -17.99 5.31 20.63
C LYS A 185 -16.96 5.93 19.69
N TRP A 186 -15.67 5.69 19.94
CA TRP A 186 -14.60 6.15 19.07
C TRP A 186 -14.71 5.54 17.66
N GLN A 187 -14.94 4.23 17.56
CA GLN A 187 -15.10 3.56 16.27
C GLN A 187 -16.31 4.07 15.48
N GLN A 188 -17.43 4.34 16.17
CA GLN A 188 -18.61 4.95 15.54
C GLN A 188 -18.29 6.36 15.01
N GLN A 189 -17.51 7.14 15.76
CA GLN A 189 -17.11 8.48 15.35
C GLN A 189 -16.17 8.45 14.14
N VAL A 190 -15.17 7.55 14.13
CA VAL A 190 -14.25 7.38 13.00
C VAL A 190 -15.01 6.98 11.74
N ALA A 191 -15.94 6.04 11.82
CA ALA A 191 -16.76 5.64 10.67
C ALA A 191 -17.59 6.82 10.12
N THR A 192 -18.15 7.64 11.01
CA THR A 192 -18.92 8.83 10.61
C THR A 192 -18.03 9.89 9.93
N ASP A 193 -16.80 10.06 10.44
CA ASP A 193 -15.83 11.02 9.90
C ASP A 193 -15.24 10.56 8.54
N GLU A 194 -15.13 9.25 8.30
CA GLU A 194 -14.72 8.68 7.01
C GLU A 194 -15.82 8.80 5.94
N ASP A 195 -17.09 8.59 6.30
CA ASP A 195 -18.22 8.78 5.39
C ASP A 195 -18.38 10.25 4.96
N ALA A 196 -18.04 11.20 5.83
CA ALA A 196 -18.10 12.64 5.54
C ALA A 196 -16.95 13.16 4.65
N ASN A 197 -15.83 12.42 4.58
CA ASN A 197 -14.63 12.78 3.82
C ASN A 197 -14.44 11.95 2.54
N SER A 198 -15.44 11.14 2.18
CA SER A 198 -15.47 10.46 0.89
C SER A 198 -15.74 11.50 -0.20
N GLU A 199 -14.67 12.08 -0.76
CA GLU A 199 -14.78 12.88 -1.98
C GLU A 199 -15.45 12.03 -3.07
N PRO A 200 -16.40 12.59 -3.85
CA PRO A 200 -16.95 11.88 -4.98
C PRO A 200 -15.81 11.58 -5.96
N ASP A 201 -15.62 10.30 -6.29
CA ASP A 201 -14.80 9.85 -7.42
C ASP A 201 -15.22 10.65 -8.65
N SER A 202 -14.49 11.72 -8.93
CA SER A 202 -14.67 12.53 -10.12
C SER A 202 -13.85 11.88 -11.22
N ASP A 203 -14.23 10.65 -11.55
CA ASP A 203 -13.95 10.05 -12.84
C ASP A 203 -14.97 10.66 -13.83
N GLN A 204 -14.70 11.88 -14.26
CA GLN A 204 -15.26 12.39 -15.51
C GLN A 204 -14.14 12.36 -16.53
N GLY A 205 -14.15 11.30 -17.35
CA GLY A 205 -13.53 11.34 -18.66
C GLY A 205 -14.03 12.58 -19.40
N SER A 206 -13.15 13.57 -19.53
CA SER A 206 -13.32 14.65 -20.48
C SER A 206 -12.65 14.20 -21.76
N ASP A 207 -13.43 13.49 -22.57
CA ASP A 207 -13.20 13.41 -24.00
C ASP A 207 -13.31 14.84 -24.55
N GLY A 208 -12.22 15.31 -25.14
CA GLY A 208 -12.04 16.70 -25.53
C GLY A 208 -10.82 16.79 -26.45
N GLU A 209 -10.96 16.14 -27.61
CA GLU A 209 -10.25 16.51 -28.82
C GLU A 209 -10.38 18.03 -29.02
N ASP A 210 -9.25 18.72 -29.21
CA ASP A 210 -9.11 19.78 -30.20
C ASP A 210 -7.61 20.10 -30.38
N ASP A 211 -7.15 19.71 -31.56
CA ASP A 211 -5.98 20.12 -32.33
C ASP A 211 -5.21 21.38 -31.87
N ASP A 212 -3.88 21.25 -31.76
CA ASP A 212 -3.00 22.28 -32.33
C ASP A 212 -1.69 21.65 -32.83
N ASP A 213 -1.56 21.67 -34.15
CA ASP A 213 -0.39 21.28 -34.93
C ASP A 213 0.82 22.16 -34.60
N SER A 214 1.94 21.55 -34.21
CA SER A 214 3.26 22.15 -34.45
C SER A 214 4.36 21.09 -34.50
N TYR A 215 4.29 20.25 -35.54
CA TYR A 215 5.49 19.55 -36.03
C TYR A 215 6.20 20.46 -37.03
N ASN A 216 7.01 21.39 -36.53
CA ASN A 216 7.97 22.08 -37.39
C ASN A 216 9.22 22.47 -36.63
N ASP A 217 10.04 21.48 -36.22
CA ASP A 217 11.46 21.75 -35.88
C ASP A 217 12.40 20.53 -35.89
N LEU A 218 12.28 19.63 -36.87
CA LEU A 218 13.27 18.54 -37.06
C LEU A 218 13.73 18.35 -38.51
N ALA A 219 13.44 19.31 -39.40
CA ALA A 219 13.88 19.28 -40.79
C ALA A 219 15.16 20.10 -41.07
N GLU A 220 15.81 20.69 -40.05
CA GLU A 220 16.97 21.57 -40.24
C GLU A 220 18.33 20.92 -39.88
N LEU A 221 18.43 19.58 -39.86
CA LEU A 221 19.71 18.92 -39.52
C LEU A 221 20.28 17.95 -40.56
N LEU A 222 19.60 17.71 -41.68
CA LEU A 222 20.11 16.86 -42.75
C LEU A 222 19.56 17.30 -44.11
N GLY A 223 20.25 18.24 -44.76
CA GLY A 223 20.06 18.48 -46.19
C GLY A 223 20.49 19.86 -46.63
N ASP A 224 21.77 20.03 -46.92
CA ASP A 224 22.16 20.67 -48.18
C ASP A 224 23.32 19.85 -48.74
N ASP A 225 22.96 18.98 -49.70
CA ASP A 225 23.86 18.46 -50.71
C ASP A 225 24.34 19.61 -51.58
N GLU A 226 25.64 19.70 -51.85
CA GLU A 226 26.09 20.15 -53.17
C GLU A 226 26.87 19.02 -53.83
N MET A 227 26.24 18.44 -54.85
CA MET A 227 26.87 17.68 -55.91
C MET A 227 27.45 18.64 -56.95
N GLU A 228 28.73 18.47 -57.26
CA GLU A 228 29.25 18.40 -58.64
C GLU A 228 30.52 17.54 -58.69
#